data_AF-A0A6P3Z501-F1
#
_entry.id   AF-A0A6P3Z501-F1
#
_cell.length_a   1.000
_cell.length_b   1.000
_cell.length_c   1.000
_cell.angle_alpha   90.00
_cell.angle_beta   90.00
_cell.angle_gamma   90.00
#
_symmetry.space_group_name_H-M   'P 1'
#
loop_
_entity.id
_entity.type
_entity.pdbx_description
1 polymer ?
#
loop_
_entity_poly.entity_id
_entity_poly.type
_entity_poly.pdbx_seq_one_letter_code
_entity_poly.pdbx_strand_id
1 'polypeptide(L)'
;MQSTRTRRKVAPVAENGDTADKLDQLVLSSAICNGEDIGPFIRKAFASGKPETLHHHLRQFARSKESEIEEVCKAHYQDFILAVDDLRSLLSDVESLKSSLWESNSKLQSVGVPLLKSLDAFVEARNVSRNVNLALESVGVCIRLTELCSRSNYHLSNHNFYMALKCVDSIESEFLDKTQSSTLKRMLEKKIPEIRSHIERKVSKEFGDWLVEIRVVSRNLGQLAIGQASAARQREEDLRIKQRQAEEQSRLSLRDCVYALEEEDEEGLSGGVGDDSNGGSAILGFDLTPLYRAYHIHQTLGLEDRFKQYYFENRKLQLTSDFQVSSMTPFLESHQTFFAQIAGFFIVEDRILRTGGGLISKMEVENLWETAVSKMCSVLEDQFSRMQTANHLLLIKDYVSLLGVTLRRYGY
;
A
#
# COMPACT_ATOMS: atom_id res chain seq x y z
N MET A 1 -15.69 -59.55 65.24
CA MET A 1 -15.61 -60.46 66.39
C MET A 1 -16.62 -61.58 66.16
N GLN A 2 -16.14 -62.76 65.76
CA GLN A 2 -16.95 -63.96 65.58
C GLN A 2 -17.37 -64.48 66.96
N SER A 3 -18.67 -64.58 67.22
CA SER A 3 -19.19 -65.21 68.43
C SER A 3 -20.06 -66.41 68.04
N THR A 4 -19.42 -67.57 68.09
CA THR A 4 -20.03 -68.90 68.06
C THR A 4 -20.72 -69.19 69.39
N ARG A 5 -22.03 -69.53 69.38
CA ARG A 5 -22.69 -70.24 70.49
C ARG A 5 -23.76 -71.20 69.94
N THR A 6 -23.40 -72.46 69.74
CA THR A 6 -23.70 -73.62 70.63
C THR A 6 -25.17 -74.04 70.66
N ARG A 7 -25.52 -74.97 69.76
CA ARG A 7 -26.76 -75.73 69.75
C ARG A 7 -26.76 -76.71 70.93
N ARG A 8 -27.55 -76.44 71.96
CA ARG A 8 -27.65 -77.27 73.18
C ARG A 8 -28.61 -78.44 72.92
N LYS A 9 -28.07 -79.66 72.93
CA LYS A 9 -28.82 -80.93 73.04
C LYS A 9 -29.43 -81.03 74.44
N VAL A 10 -30.70 -81.38 74.55
CA VAL A 10 -31.33 -81.89 75.78
C VAL A 10 -32.09 -83.17 75.44
N ALA A 11 -31.82 -84.23 76.19
CA ALA A 11 -32.52 -85.51 76.29
C ALA A 11 -32.32 -85.99 77.74
N PRO A 12 -33.03 -87.02 78.26
CA PRO A 12 -34.38 -87.54 78.02
C PRO A 12 -35.20 -87.65 79.33
N VAL A 13 -36.51 -87.94 79.28
CA VAL A 13 -37.21 -88.73 80.33
C VAL A 13 -38.30 -89.54 79.65
N ALA A 14 -38.15 -90.87 79.69
CA ALA A 14 -39.15 -91.84 79.28
C ALA A 14 -39.93 -92.26 80.54
N GLU A 15 -41.22 -91.96 80.57
CA GLU A 15 -42.18 -92.73 81.36
C GLU A 15 -43.32 -93.17 80.44
N ASN A 16 -43.69 -94.42 80.65
CA ASN A 16 -44.15 -95.34 79.63
C ASN A 16 -45.63 -95.16 79.27
N GLY A 17 -45.86 -95.01 77.97
CA GLY A 17 -47.15 -94.86 77.30
C GLY A 17 -47.09 -93.65 76.36
N ASP A 18 -47.11 -93.86 75.05
CA ASP A 18 -47.05 -92.83 73.98
C ASP A 18 -45.67 -92.19 73.65
N THR A 19 -44.61 -93.01 73.60
CA THR A 19 -43.31 -92.60 73.01
C THR A 19 -43.38 -92.29 71.50
N ALA A 20 -44.42 -92.75 70.81
CA ALA A 20 -44.62 -92.51 69.38
C ALA A 20 -45.12 -91.08 69.08
N ASP A 21 -46.05 -90.54 69.86
CA ASP A 21 -46.70 -89.24 69.59
C ASP A 21 -45.74 -88.05 69.85
N LYS A 22 -44.86 -88.13 70.85
CA LYS A 22 -43.82 -87.10 71.09
C LYS A 22 -42.73 -87.09 70.02
N LEU A 23 -42.39 -88.27 69.47
CA LEU A 23 -41.42 -88.37 68.38
C LEU A 23 -42.03 -87.80 67.09
N ASP A 24 -43.31 -88.10 66.81
CA ASP A 24 -44.04 -87.55 65.67
C ASP A 24 -44.22 -86.02 65.78
N GLN A 25 -44.39 -85.45 66.99
CA GLN A 25 -44.41 -84.00 67.21
C GLN A 25 -43.06 -83.33 66.92
N LEU A 26 -41.94 -83.93 67.35
CA LEU A 26 -40.60 -83.41 67.09
C LEU A 26 -40.23 -83.46 65.61
N VAL A 27 -40.56 -84.57 64.93
CA VAL A 27 -40.31 -84.74 63.49
C VAL A 27 -41.15 -83.75 62.68
N LEU A 28 -42.42 -83.54 63.04
CA LEU A 28 -43.28 -82.54 62.40
C LEU A 28 -42.74 -81.11 62.59
N SER A 29 -42.31 -80.74 63.79
CA SER A 29 -41.74 -79.41 64.06
C SER A 29 -40.44 -79.17 63.28
N SER A 30 -39.61 -80.20 63.10
CA SER A 30 -38.39 -80.14 62.28
C SER A 30 -38.70 -80.03 60.79
N ALA A 31 -39.67 -80.81 60.29
CA ALA A 31 -40.10 -80.76 58.89
C ALA A 31 -40.67 -79.37 58.53
N ILE A 32 -41.46 -78.76 59.42
CA ILE A 32 -42.00 -77.40 59.23
C ILE A 32 -40.89 -76.35 59.28
N CYS A 33 -39.93 -76.45 60.22
CA CYS A 33 -38.80 -75.51 60.27
C CYS A 33 -37.89 -75.61 59.03
N ASN A 34 -37.80 -76.78 58.42
CA ASN A 34 -36.97 -77.03 57.24
C ASN A 34 -37.72 -76.82 55.91
N GLY A 35 -39.03 -76.54 55.94
CA GLY A 35 -39.86 -76.33 54.74
C GLY A 35 -40.19 -77.60 53.95
N GLU A 36 -40.19 -78.76 54.61
CA GLU A 36 -40.49 -80.07 54.01
C GLU A 36 -42.01 -80.31 53.84
N ASP A 37 -42.40 -81.19 52.90
CA ASP A 37 -43.81 -81.46 52.60
C ASP A 37 -44.53 -82.12 53.80
N ILE A 38 -45.59 -81.47 54.27
CA ILE A 38 -46.39 -81.86 55.44
C ILE A 38 -47.44 -82.93 55.04
N GLY A 39 -47.65 -83.15 53.74
CA GLY A 39 -48.63 -84.10 53.20
C GLY A 39 -48.55 -85.55 53.72
N PRO A 40 -47.37 -86.14 53.98
CA PRO A 40 -47.23 -87.47 54.57
C PRO A 40 -47.70 -87.53 56.03
N PHE A 41 -47.47 -86.48 56.81
CA PHE A 41 -47.87 -86.39 58.22
C PHE A 41 -49.39 -86.21 58.36
N ILE A 42 -49.98 -85.41 57.47
CA ILE A 42 -51.44 -85.27 57.37
C ILE A 42 -52.07 -86.62 57.01
N ARG A 43 -51.55 -87.31 55.98
CA ARG A 43 -52.06 -88.64 55.61
C ARG A 43 -51.92 -89.68 56.72
N LYS A 44 -50.79 -89.70 57.45
CA LYS A 44 -50.57 -90.59 58.60
C LYS A 44 -51.55 -90.33 59.73
N ALA A 45 -51.83 -89.06 60.05
CA ALA A 45 -52.74 -88.67 61.13
C ALA A 45 -54.22 -88.97 60.81
N PHE A 46 -54.64 -88.81 59.54
CA PHE A 46 -55.97 -89.20 59.10
C PHE A 46 -56.13 -90.72 59.01
N ALA A 47 -55.09 -91.46 58.59
CA ALA A 47 -55.11 -92.92 58.54
C ALA A 47 -55.12 -93.59 59.93
N SER A 48 -54.52 -92.96 60.94
CA SER A 48 -54.53 -93.43 62.33
C SER A 48 -55.79 -93.05 63.12
N GLY A 49 -56.76 -92.37 62.48
CA GLY A 49 -58.04 -92.00 63.08
C GLY A 49 -57.98 -90.90 64.15
N LYS A 50 -56.84 -90.20 64.29
CA LYS A 50 -56.64 -89.12 65.27
C LYS A 50 -56.18 -87.81 64.59
N PRO A 51 -57.05 -87.10 63.85
CA PRO A 51 -56.71 -85.82 63.23
C PRO A 51 -56.59 -84.66 64.26
N GLU A 52 -57.27 -84.76 65.40
CA GLU A 52 -57.27 -83.73 66.45
C GLU A 52 -55.90 -83.57 67.12
N THR A 53 -55.11 -84.64 67.23
CA THR A 53 -53.77 -84.58 67.81
C THR A 53 -52.80 -83.82 66.91
N LEU A 54 -52.88 -84.00 65.59
CA LEU A 54 -52.08 -83.22 64.63
C LEU A 54 -52.42 -81.73 64.67
N HIS A 55 -53.71 -81.39 64.70
CA HIS A 55 -54.14 -79.99 64.78
C HIS A 55 -53.71 -79.34 66.11
N HIS A 56 -53.76 -80.09 67.22
CA HIS A 56 -53.23 -79.62 68.51
C HIS A 56 -51.72 -79.38 68.44
N HIS A 57 -50.94 -80.29 67.83
CA HIS A 57 -49.50 -80.12 67.63
C HIS A 57 -49.15 -78.91 66.75
N LEU A 58 -49.89 -78.65 65.67
CA LEU A 58 -49.70 -77.47 64.82
C LEU A 58 -50.04 -76.16 65.54
N ARG A 59 -51.13 -76.13 66.32
CA ARG A 59 -51.46 -74.95 67.15
C ARG A 59 -50.41 -74.71 68.24
N GLN A 60 -49.88 -75.77 68.86
CA GLN A 60 -48.82 -75.65 69.85
C GLN A 60 -47.53 -75.13 69.22
N PHE A 61 -47.19 -75.58 68.00
CA PHE A 61 -46.05 -75.06 67.25
C PHE A 61 -46.23 -73.59 66.85
N ALA A 62 -47.40 -73.20 66.35
CA ALA A 62 -47.71 -71.81 66.01
C ALA A 62 -47.58 -70.89 67.24
N ARG A 63 -48.16 -71.29 68.39
CA ARG A 63 -48.02 -70.56 69.66
C ARG A 63 -46.56 -70.50 70.14
N SER A 64 -45.79 -71.57 69.96
CA SER A 64 -44.35 -71.56 70.30
C SER A 64 -43.58 -70.57 69.42
N LYS A 65 -43.91 -70.46 68.14
CA LYS A 65 -43.26 -69.52 67.21
C LYS A 65 -43.70 -68.08 67.44
N GLU A 66 -44.97 -67.85 67.76
CA GLU A 66 -45.46 -66.54 68.20
C GLU A 66 -44.74 -66.09 69.47
N SER A 67 -44.55 -66.99 70.45
CA SER A 67 -43.78 -66.68 71.66
C SER A 67 -42.31 -66.41 71.37
N GLU A 68 -41.68 -67.16 70.45
CA GLU A 68 -40.29 -66.92 70.04
C GLU A 68 -40.13 -65.56 69.35
N ILE A 69 -41.07 -65.19 68.48
CA ILE A 69 -41.11 -63.85 67.86
C ILE A 69 -41.30 -62.77 68.92
N GLU A 70 -42.19 -62.98 69.89
CA GLU A 70 -42.43 -62.02 70.97
C GLU A 70 -41.19 -61.86 71.87
N GLU A 71 -40.45 -62.94 72.15
CA GLU A 71 -39.18 -62.87 72.89
C GLU A 71 -38.09 -62.13 72.10
N VAL A 72 -37.97 -62.37 70.80
CA VAL A 72 -37.01 -61.64 69.93
C VAL A 72 -37.38 -60.16 69.82
N CYS A 73 -38.67 -59.84 69.66
CA CYS A 73 -39.14 -58.47 69.69
C CYS A 73 -38.93 -57.81 71.06
N LYS A 74 -39.12 -58.53 72.17
CA LYS A 74 -38.80 -58.05 73.52
C LYS A 74 -37.29 -57.91 73.78
N ALA A 75 -36.45 -58.68 73.10
CA ALA A 75 -35.00 -58.53 73.21
C ALA A 75 -34.51 -57.30 72.44
N HIS A 76 -35.13 -56.97 71.31
CA HIS A 76 -34.63 -55.95 70.37
C HIS A 76 -35.55 -54.72 70.17
N TYR A 77 -36.61 -54.54 70.96
CA TYR A 77 -37.50 -53.37 70.80
C TYR A 77 -36.75 -52.05 70.98
N GLN A 78 -35.78 -51.99 71.90
CA GLN A 78 -35.00 -50.79 72.15
C GLN A 78 -34.13 -50.42 70.95
N ASP A 79 -33.45 -51.41 70.34
CA ASP A 79 -32.63 -51.20 69.15
C ASP A 79 -33.48 -50.78 67.94
N PHE A 80 -34.68 -51.34 67.82
CA PHE A 80 -35.64 -50.96 66.77
C PHE A 80 -36.14 -49.52 66.95
N ILE A 81 -36.47 -49.11 68.18
CA ILE A 81 -36.88 -47.73 68.47
C ILE A 81 -35.74 -46.76 68.16
N LEU A 82 -34.50 -47.08 68.57
CA LEU A 82 -33.33 -46.25 68.27
C LEU A 82 -33.09 -46.12 66.77
N ALA A 83 -33.19 -47.20 66.00
CA ALA A 83 -33.04 -47.14 64.53
C ALA A 83 -34.13 -46.29 63.86
N VAL A 84 -35.36 -46.32 64.39
CA VAL A 84 -36.47 -45.48 63.90
C VAL A 84 -36.25 -44.01 64.27
N ASP A 85 -35.77 -43.72 65.49
CA ASP A 85 -35.43 -42.37 65.92
C ASP A 85 -34.25 -41.79 65.13
N ASP A 86 -33.22 -42.60 64.84
CA ASP A 86 -32.08 -42.23 64.00
C ASP A 86 -32.51 -41.93 62.56
N LEU A 87 -33.39 -42.75 61.98
CA LEU A 87 -33.97 -42.49 60.66
C LEU A 87 -34.76 -41.18 60.64
N ARG A 88 -35.48 -40.88 61.72
CA ARG A 88 -36.25 -39.64 61.86
C ARG A 88 -35.34 -38.43 62.02
N SER A 89 -34.26 -38.55 62.79
CA SER A 89 -33.22 -37.51 62.91
C SER A 89 -32.55 -37.25 61.57
N LEU A 90 -32.16 -38.31 60.86
CA LEU A 90 -31.54 -38.19 59.55
C LEU A 90 -32.48 -37.54 58.54
N LEU A 91 -33.79 -37.80 58.61
CA LEU A 91 -34.79 -37.11 57.79
C LEU A 91 -34.83 -35.60 58.08
N SER A 92 -34.77 -35.21 59.36
CA SER A 92 -34.69 -33.80 59.78
C SER A 92 -33.41 -33.13 59.26
N ASP A 93 -32.27 -33.82 59.38
CA ASP A 93 -30.98 -33.31 58.90
C ASP A 93 -30.97 -33.14 57.38
N VAL A 94 -31.57 -34.08 56.64
CA VAL A 94 -31.73 -33.99 55.18
C VAL A 94 -32.63 -32.82 54.79
N GLU A 95 -33.73 -32.57 55.51
CA GLU A 95 -34.61 -31.41 55.25
C GLU A 95 -33.89 -30.08 55.54
N SER A 96 -33.07 -30.04 56.60
CA SER A 96 -32.22 -28.89 56.94
C SER A 96 -31.15 -28.61 55.88
N LEU A 97 -30.47 -29.67 55.41
CA LEU A 97 -29.47 -29.56 54.34
C LEU A 97 -30.11 -29.12 53.03
N LYS A 98 -31.27 -29.67 52.69
CA LYS A 98 -32.05 -29.27 51.51
C LYS A 98 -32.45 -27.80 51.58
N SER A 99 -32.87 -27.33 52.75
CA SER A 99 -33.20 -25.91 52.98
C SER A 99 -31.96 -25.02 52.82
N SER A 100 -30.83 -25.41 53.40
CA SER A 100 -29.55 -24.68 53.28
C SER A 100 -29.02 -24.65 51.84
N LEU A 101 -29.20 -25.74 51.09
CA LEU A 101 -28.86 -25.83 49.67
C LEU A 101 -29.76 -24.91 48.84
N TRP A 102 -31.06 -24.90 49.14
CA TRP A 102 -32.01 -23.97 48.50
C TRP A 102 -31.65 -22.51 48.77
N GLU A 103 -31.31 -22.17 50.02
CA GLU A 103 -30.90 -20.82 50.38
C GLU A 103 -29.60 -20.41 49.68
N SER A 104 -28.60 -21.29 49.66
CA SER A 104 -27.33 -21.05 48.96
C SER A 104 -27.52 -20.90 47.45
N ASN A 105 -28.34 -21.75 46.84
CA ASN A 105 -28.68 -21.65 45.42
C ASN A 105 -29.46 -20.37 45.11
N SER A 106 -30.43 -20.01 45.95
CA SER A 106 -31.19 -18.76 45.81
C SER A 106 -30.27 -17.54 45.93
N LYS A 107 -29.34 -17.53 46.89
CA LYS A 107 -28.36 -16.46 47.06
C LYS A 107 -27.40 -16.39 45.87
N LEU A 108 -26.90 -17.54 45.38
CA LEU A 108 -26.05 -17.60 44.19
C LEU A 108 -26.78 -17.06 42.95
N GLN A 109 -28.04 -17.43 42.73
CA GLN A 109 -28.82 -16.90 41.62
C GLN A 109 -29.11 -15.40 41.78
N SER A 110 -29.41 -14.94 43.00
CA SER A 110 -29.69 -13.53 43.28
C SER A 110 -28.50 -12.61 42.98
N VAL A 111 -27.26 -13.11 43.11
CA VAL A 111 -26.03 -12.36 42.81
C VAL A 111 -25.56 -12.63 41.38
N GLY A 112 -25.63 -13.88 40.94
CA GLY A 112 -25.14 -14.32 39.64
C GLY A 112 -25.92 -13.75 38.45
N VAL A 113 -27.26 -13.65 38.57
CA VAL A 113 -28.10 -13.13 37.49
C VAL A 113 -27.85 -11.63 37.23
N PRO A 114 -27.81 -10.74 38.23
CA PRO A 114 -27.41 -9.34 38.02
C PRO A 114 -25.98 -9.19 37.49
N LEU A 115 -25.05 -10.00 37.98
CA LEU A 115 -23.66 -9.96 37.52
C LEU A 115 -23.53 -10.35 36.04
N LEU A 116 -24.23 -11.40 35.60
CA LEU A 116 -24.30 -11.80 34.20
C LEU A 116 -24.87 -10.68 33.33
N LYS A 117 -25.98 -10.05 33.74
CA LYS A 117 -26.55 -8.89 33.03
C LYS A 117 -25.57 -7.72 32.92
N SER A 118 -24.82 -7.44 33.99
CA SER A 118 -23.80 -6.40 33.99
C SER A 118 -22.61 -6.76 33.08
N LEU A 119 -22.25 -8.05 33.00
CA LEU A 119 -21.19 -8.53 32.12
C LEU A 119 -21.62 -8.43 30.65
N ASP A 120 -22.85 -8.81 30.31
CA ASP A 120 -23.40 -8.67 28.97
C ASP A 120 -23.41 -7.21 28.53
N ALA A 121 -23.90 -6.30 29.39
CA ALA A 121 -23.87 -4.87 29.13
C ALA A 121 -22.44 -4.32 28.95
N PHE A 122 -21.47 -4.84 29.72
CA PHE A 122 -20.06 -4.46 29.56
C PHE A 122 -19.47 -4.94 28.23
N VAL A 123 -19.79 -6.17 27.80
CA VAL A 123 -19.34 -6.71 26.52
C VAL A 123 -19.95 -5.93 25.35
N GLU A 124 -21.24 -5.58 25.42
CA GLU A 124 -21.89 -4.71 24.44
C GLU A 124 -21.22 -3.33 24.38
N ALA A 125 -20.98 -2.69 25.54
CA ALA A 125 -20.30 -1.40 25.60
C ALA A 125 -18.88 -1.48 25.03
N ARG A 126 -18.14 -2.56 25.29
CA ARG A 126 -16.81 -2.79 24.74
C ARG A 126 -16.84 -2.99 23.21
N ASN A 127 -17.84 -3.70 22.69
CA ASN A 127 -18.03 -3.85 21.25
C ASN A 127 -18.36 -2.52 20.57
N VAL A 128 -19.22 -1.70 21.18
CA VAL A 128 -19.51 -0.35 20.71
C VAL A 128 -18.24 0.50 20.73
N SER A 129 -17.48 0.50 21.82
CA SER A 129 -16.21 1.23 21.92
C SER A 129 -15.20 0.81 20.84
N ARG A 130 -15.07 -0.49 20.58
CA ARG A 130 -14.22 -1.01 19.49
C ARG A 130 -14.68 -0.52 18.11
N ASN A 131 -15.98 -0.58 17.85
CA ASN A 131 -16.55 -0.11 16.58
C ASN A 131 -16.36 1.40 16.40
N VAL A 132 -16.50 2.18 17.48
CA VAL A 132 -16.25 3.63 17.48
C VAL A 132 -14.78 3.92 17.20
N ASN A 133 -13.83 3.18 17.80
CA ASN A 133 -12.41 3.36 17.53
C ASN A 133 -12.05 3.04 16.06
N LEU A 134 -12.57 1.95 15.51
CA LEU A 134 -12.39 1.62 14.09
C LEU A 134 -12.98 2.70 13.17
N ALA A 135 -14.15 3.26 13.54
CA ALA A 135 -14.75 4.37 12.82
C ALA A 135 -13.86 5.62 12.87
N LEU A 136 -13.33 5.98 14.04
CA LEU A 136 -12.41 7.11 14.21
C LEU A 136 -11.14 6.96 13.36
N GLU A 137 -10.53 5.77 13.36
CA GLU A 137 -9.37 5.46 12.50
C GLU A 137 -9.71 5.62 11.01
N SER A 138 -10.85 5.07 10.58
CA SER A 138 -11.30 5.17 9.18
C SER A 138 -11.57 6.62 8.75
N VAL A 139 -12.14 7.44 9.64
CA VAL A 139 -12.38 8.87 9.41
C VAL A 139 -11.06 9.62 9.33
N GLY A 140 -10.09 9.31 10.20
CA GLY A 140 -8.74 9.89 10.16
C GLY A 140 -8.04 9.68 8.81
N VAL A 141 -8.14 8.46 8.26
CA VAL A 141 -7.62 8.14 6.91
C VAL A 141 -8.36 8.96 5.84
N CYS A 142 -9.70 9.04 5.92
CA CYS A 142 -10.51 9.82 4.97
C CYS A 142 -10.17 11.31 4.98
N ILE A 143 -9.92 11.91 6.16
CA ILE A 143 -9.55 13.33 6.29
C ILE A 143 -8.21 13.58 5.61
N ARG A 144 -7.19 12.77 5.91
CA ARG A 144 -5.86 12.93 5.31
C ARG A 144 -5.89 12.74 3.79
N LEU A 145 -6.67 11.78 3.31
CA LEU A 145 -6.88 11.56 1.89
C LEU A 145 -7.57 12.75 1.21
N THR A 146 -8.59 13.32 1.86
CA THR A 146 -9.30 14.49 1.35
C THR A 146 -8.38 15.72 1.33
N GLU A 147 -7.53 15.90 2.33
CA GLU A 147 -6.52 16.96 2.37
C GLU A 147 -5.52 16.82 1.22
N LEU A 148 -5.00 15.61 0.97
CA LEU A 148 -4.10 15.35 -0.16
C LEU A 148 -4.78 15.59 -1.52
N CYS A 149 -6.04 15.19 -1.67
CA CYS A 149 -6.83 15.49 -2.86
C CYS A 149 -7.02 17.00 -3.06
N SER A 150 -7.32 17.74 -1.98
CA SER A 150 -7.44 19.20 -2.00
C SER A 150 -6.11 19.86 -2.41
N ARG A 151 -5.00 19.41 -1.84
CA ARG A 151 -3.64 19.89 -2.19
C ARG A 151 -3.29 19.58 -3.64
N SER A 152 -3.62 18.40 -4.14
CA SER A 152 -3.42 18.03 -5.55
C SER A 152 -4.21 18.96 -6.47
N ASN A 153 -5.48 19.23 -6.16
CA ASN A 153 -6.30 20.18 -6.90
C ASN A 153 -5.75 21.61 -6.85
N TYR A 154 -5.21 22.05 -5.72
CA TYR A 154 -4.55 23.34 -5.58
C TYR A 154 -3.31 23.44 -6.47
N HIS A 155 -2.44 22.42 -6.47
CA HIS A 155 -1.27 22.37 -7.34
C HIS A 155 -1.64 22.32 -8.83
N LEU A 156 -2.72 21.62 -9.18
CA LEU A 156 -3.22 21.56 -10.55
C LEU A 156 -3.74 22.92 -11.05
N SER A 157 -4.39 23.69 -10.18
CA SER A 157 -4.87 25.04 -10.47
C SER A 157 -3.72 26.05 -10.63
N ASN A 158 -2.65 25.90 -9.83
CA ASN A 158 -1.47 26.78 -9.88
C ASN A 158 -0.44 26.36 -10.94
N HIS A 159 -0.79 25.46 -11.87
CA HIS A 159 0.11 24.93 -12.89
C HIS A 159 1.36 24.21 -12.35
N ASN A 160 1.42 23.87 -11.07
CA ASN A 160 2.54 23.12 -10.49
C ASN A 160 2.36 21.62 -10.70
N PHE A 161 2.46 21.18 -11.96
CA PHE A 161 2.17 19.81 -12.38
C PHE A 161 3.05 18.75 -11.72
N TYR A 162 4.33 19.04 -11.47
CA TYR A 162 5.22 18.08 -10.79
C TYR A 162 4.77 17.80 -9.36
N MET A 163 4.44 18.85 -8.59
CA MET A 163 3.94 18.69 -7.22
C MET A 163 2.57 18.01 -7.20
N ALA A 164 1.72 18.28 -8.20
CA ALA A 164 0.45 17.59 -8.36
C ALA A 164 0.65 16.09 -8.60
N LEU A 165 1.58 15.69 -9.48
CA LEU A 165 1.92 14.29 -9.72
C LEU A 165 2.46 13.62 -8.47
N LYS A 166 3.38 14.26 -7.74
CA LYS A 166 3.89 13.72 -6.48
C LYS A 166 2.79 13.51 -5.43
N CYS A 167 1.83 14.42 -5.35
CA CYS A 167 0.65 14.25 -4.48
C CYS A 167 -0.22 13.08 -4.94
N VAL A 168 -0.44 12.92 -6.25
CA VAL A 168 -1.17 11.78 -6.83
C VAL A 168 -0.47 10.45 -6.57
N ASP A 169 0.86 10.40 -6.72
CA ASP A 169 1.67 9.21 -6.45
C ASP A 169 1.66 8.85 -4.96
N SER A 170 1.64 9.86 -4.08
CA SER A 170 1.48 9.66 -2.63
C SER A 170 0.09 9.11 -2.30
N ILE A 171 -0.96 9.56 -3.00
CA ILE A 171 -2.31 9.02 -2.87
C ILE A 171 -2.35 7.55 -3.33
N GLU A 172 -1.69 7.23 -4.44
CA GLU A 172 -1.64 5.89 -4.99
C GLU A 172 -0.90 4.92 -4.04
N SER A 173 0.29 5.30 -3.57
CA SER A 173 1.13 4.43 -2.72
C SER A 173 0.63 4.31 -1.28
N GLU A 174 0.15 5.39 -0.65
CA GLU A 174 -0.23 5.35 0.77
C GLU A 174 -1.68 4.89 1.00
N PHE A 175 -2.59 5.15 0.06
CA PHE A 175 -4.04 5.04 0.31
C PHE A 175 -4.76 3.97 -0.50
N LEU A 176 -4.26 3.47 -1.64
CA LEU A 176 -4.96 2.39 -2.37
C LEU A 176 -5.03 1.07 -1.59
N ASP A 177 -4.01 0.78 -0.79
CA ASP A 177 -3.95 -0.42 0.04
C ASP A 177 -4.69 -0.25 1.38
N LYS A 178 -4.72 0.97 1.92
CA LYS A 178 -5.31 1.27 3.23
C LYS A 178 -6.77 1.70 3.18
N THR A 179 -7.29 2.08 2.01
CA THR A 179 -8.68 2.54 1.88
C THR A 179 -9.63 1.35 1.86
N GLN A 180 -10.32 1.12 2.98
CA GLN A 180 -11.34 0.08 3.11
C GLN A 180 -12.64 0.40 2.34
N SER A 181 -12.88 1.68 2.01
CA SER A 181 -14.07 2.12 1.27
C SER A 181 -13.95 1.84 -0.23
N SER A 182 -14.73 0.89 -0.72
CA SER A 182 -14.77 0.50 -2.14
C SER A 182 -15.19 1.64 -3.07
N THR A 183 -16.02 2.57 -2.61
CA THR A 183 -16.49 3.68 -3.45
C THR A 183 -15.41 4.73 -3.65
N LEU A 184 -14.69 5.08 -2.58
CA LEU A 184 -13.64 6.10 -2.63
C LEU A 184 -12.41 5.57 -3.37
N LYS A 185 -12.05 4.29 -3.14
CA LYS A 185 -11.05 3.57 -3.91
C LYS A 185 -11.37 3.57 -5.41
N ARG A 186 -12.58 3.14 -5.80
CA ARG A 186 -13.01 3.14 -7.21
C ARG A 186 -13.01 4.55 -7.84
N MET A 187 -13.37 5.57 -7.07
CA MET A 187 -13.31 6.96 -7.55
C MET A 187 -11.87 7.37 -7.83
N LEU A 188 -10.93 7.07 -6.92
CA LEU A 188 -9.50 7.37 -7.10
C LEU A 188 -8.90 6.60 -8.27
N GLU A 189 -9.16 5.30 -8.39
CA GLU A 189 -8.70 4.47 -9.51
C GLU A 189 -9.13 5.03 -10.87
N LYS A 190 -10.32 5.64 -10.94
CA LYS A 190 -10.78 6.31 -12.16
C LYS A 190 -10.19 7.71 -12.34
N LYS A 191 -10.07 8.50 -11.27
CA LYS A 191 -9.66 9.92 -11.35
C LYS A 191 -8.16 10.14 -11.46
N ILE A 192 -7.34 9.28 -10.86
CA ILE A 192 -5.88 9.32 -10.96
C ILE A 192 -5.40 9.30 -12.43
N PRO A 193 -5.81 8.33 -13.27
CA PRO A 193 -5.40 8.31 -14.67
C PRO A 193 -5.98 9.49 -15.48
N GLU A 194 -7.20 9.95 -15.15
CA GLU A 194 -7.78 11.16 -15.77
C GLU A 194 -6.90 12.40 -15.49
N ILE A 195 -6.40 12.56 -14.25
CA ILE A 195 -5.50 13.66 -13.87
C ILE A 195 -4.16 13.54 -14.58
N ARG A 196 -3.56 12.34 -14.64
CA ARG A 196 -2.30 12.10 -15.37
C ARG A 196 -2.43 12.47 -16.85
N SER A 197 -3.49 12.02 -17.52
CA SER A 197 -3.76 12.35 -18.92
C SER A 197 -4.04 13.86 -19.12
N HIS A 198 -4.70 14.51 -18.17
CA HIS A 198 -4.91 15.96 -18.23
C HIS A 198 -3.61 16.75 -18.11
N ILE A 199 -2.70 16.31 -17.22
CA ILE A 199 -1.36 16.90 -17.09
C ILE A 199 -0.55 16.65 -18.37
N GLU A 200 -0.53 15.43 -18.91
CA GLU A 200 0.14 15.10 -20.18
C GLU A 200 -0.33 16.03 -21.30
N ARG A 201 -1.65 16.20 -21.48
CA ARG A 201 -2.21 17.08 -22.52
C ARG A 201 -1.83 18.55 -22.32
N LYS A 202 -1.88 19.07 -21.09
CA LYS A 202 -1.48 20.45 -20.80
C LYS A 202 0.00 20.68 -21.06
N VAL A 203 0.87 19.77 -20.60
CA VAL A 203 2.32 19.87 -20.82
C VAL A 203 2.67 19.72 -22.30
N SER A 204 2.00 18.83 -23.02
CA SER A 204 2.16 18.70 -24.49
C SER A 204 1.78 19.99 -25.21
N LYS A 205 0.73 20.67 -24.75
CA LYS A 205 0.34 21.99 -25.28
C LYS A 205 1.38 23.07 -24.96
N GLU A 206 1.80 23.19 -23.70
CA GLU A 206 2.84 24.15 -23.30
C GLU A 206 4.15 23.93 -24.09
N PHE A 207 4.50 22.67 -24.34
CA PHE A 207 5.65 22.32 -25.19
C PHE A 207 5.43 22.67 -26.67
N GLY A 208 4.22 22.45 -27.21
CA GLY A 208 3.87 22.87 -28.56
C GLY A 208 3.95 24.39 -28.75
N ASP A 209 3.47 25.16 -27.77
CA ASP A 209 3.56 26.62 -27.76
C ASP A 209 5.04 27.06 -27.69
N TRP A 210 5.84 26.40 -26.85
CA TRP A 210 7.29 26.62 -26.78
C TRP A 210 8.00 26.31 -28.10
N LEU A 211 7.61 25.25 -28.82
CA LEU A 211 8.17 24.93 -30.14
C LEU A 211 7.94 26.04 -31.18
N VAL A 212 6.84 26.80 -31.07
CA VAL A 212 6.57 27.96 -31.94
C VAL A 212 7.43 29.15 -31.51
N GLU A 213 7.49 29.42 -30.21
CA GLU A 213 8.27 30.53 -29.66
C GLU A 213 9.77 30.37 -29.94
N ILE A 214 10.32 29.17 -29.70
CA ILE A 214 11.74 28.89 -29.92
C ILE A 214 12.13 29.06 -31.39
N ARG A 215 11.21 28.84 -32.34
CA ARG A 215 11.48 29.08 -33.77
C ARG A 215 11.72 30.56 -34.07
N VAL A 216 10.94 31.45 -33.45
CA VAL A 216 11.11 32.93 -33.58
C VAL A 216 12.38 33.38 -32.88
N VAL A 217 12.60 32.88 -31.67
CA VAL A 217 13.81 33.20 -30.89
C VAL A 217 15.06 32.72 -31.61
N SER A 218 15.04 31.51 -32.20
CA SER A 218 16.15 30.97 -33.00
C SER A 218 16.56 31.94 -34.10
N ARG A 219 15.60 32.50 -34.86
CA ARG A 219 15.89 33.48 -35.91
C ARG A 219 16.69 34.68 -35.38
N ASN A 220 16.23 35.24 -34.26
CA ASN A 220 16.84 36.42 -33.65
C ASN A 220 18.24 36.07 -33.10
N LEU A 221 18.37 34.91 -32.46
CA LEU A 221 19.66 34.40 -31.97
C LEU A 221 20.67 34.22 -33.09
N GLY A 222 20.25 33.63 -34.21
CA GLY A 222 21.14 33.45 -35.36
C GLY A 222 21.53 34.78 -36.00
N GLN A 223 20.61 35.75 -36.07
CA GLN A 223 20.93 37.09 -36.57
C GLN A 223 21.96 37.80 -35.67
N LEU A 224 21.79 37.71 -34.34
CA LEU A 224 22.75 38.26 -33.38
C LEU A 224 24.10 37.55 -33.46
N ALA A 225 24.12 36.22 -33.55
CA ALA A 225 25.34 35.43 -33.62
C ALA A 225 26.14 35.72 -34.90
N ILE A 226 25.45 35.81 -36.05
CA ILE A 226 26.07 36.21 -37.32
C ILE A 226 26.55 37.65 -37.27
N GLY A 227 25.78 38.57 -36.67
CA GLY A 227 26.18 39.97 -36.48
C GLY A 227 27.45 40.10 -35.62
N GLN A 228 27.56 39.32 -34.54
CA GLN A 228 28.77 39.24 -33.71
C GLN A 228 29.96 38.66 -34.46
N ALA A 229 29.75 37.63 -35.29
CA ALA A 229 30.80 37.08 -36.14
C ALA A 229 31.28 38.09 -37.19
N SER A 230 30.36 38.85 -37.79
CA SER A 230 30.67 39.95 -38.71
C SER A 230 31.51 41.04 -38.04
N ALA A 231 31.07 41.54 -36.89
CA ALA A 231 31.78 42.57 -36.14
C ALA A 231 33.16 42.11 -35.64
N ALA A 232 33.29 40.82 -35.29
CA ALA A 232 34.58 40.25 -34.93
C ALA A 232 35.55 40.19 -36.13
N ARG A 233 35.05 39.83 -37.32
CA ARG A 233 35.84 39.82 -38.56
C ARG A 233 36.29 41.24 -38.94
N GLN A 234 35.41 42.23 -38.83
CA GLN A 234 35.74 43.64 -39.09
C GLN A 234 36.85 44.13 -38.14
N ARG A 235 36.72 43.86 -36.83
CA ARG A 235 37.77 44.19 -35.85
C ARG A 235 39.12 43.53 -36.18
N GLU A 236 39.11 42.27 -36.61
CA GLU A 236 40.33 41.57 -37.02
C GLU A 236 40.96 42.17 -38.28
N GLU A 237 40.14 42.60 -39.24
CA GLU A 237 40.60 43.29 -40.45
C GLU A 237 41.18 44.66 -40.14
N ASP A 238 40.53 45.46 -39.29
CA ASP A 238 41.02 46.75 -38.82
C ASP A 238 42.36 46.63 -38.10
N LEU A 239 42.52 45.61 -37.25
CA LEU A 239 43.80 45.31 -36.58
C LEU A 239 44.90 44.95 -37.59
N ARG A 240 44.59 44.15 -38.62
CA ARG A 240 45.54 43.82 -39.69
C ARG A 240 45.92 45.03 -40.55
N ILE A 241 45.00 45.97 -40.75
CA ILE A 241 45.28 47.22 -41.46
C ILE A 241 46.20 48.10 -40.60
N LYS A 242 45.87 48.28 -39.30
CA LYS A 242 46.73 49.00 -38.35
C LYS A 242 48.12 48.39 -38.26
N GLN A 243 48.23 47.06 -38.23
CA GLN A 243 49.52 46.35 -38.23
C GLN A 243 50.32 46.63 -39.51
N ARG A 244 49.69 46.55 -40.70
CA ARG A 244 50.36 46.88 -41.96
C ARG A 244 50.81 48.34 -42.03
N GLN A 245 50.00 49.27 -41.53
CA GLN A 245 50.37 50.68 -41.45
C GLN A 245 51.55 50.91 -40.50
N ALA A 246 51.59 50.23 -39.35
CA ALA A 246 52.73 50.28 -38.43
C ALA A 246 54.01 49.68 -39.05
N GLU A 247 53.90 48.56 -39.78
CA GLU A 247 55.01 47.95 -40.50
C GLU A 247 55.53 48.84 -41.65
N GLU A 248 54.63 49.51 -42.40
CA GLU A 248 55.00 50.45 -43.46
C GLU A 248 55.65 51.73 -42.91
N GLN A 249 55.14 52.27 -41.81
CA GLN A 249 55.77 53.41 -41.11
C GLN A 249 57.14 53.04 -40.55
N SER A 250 57.29 51.83 -40.00
CA SER A 250 58.57 51.31 -39.53
C SER A 250 59.60 51.14 -40.67
N ARG A 251 59.16 50.80 -41.89
CA ARG A 251 60.04 50.68 -43.07
C ARG A 251 60.49 52.01 -43.67
N LEU A 252 59.74 53.09 -43.46
CA LEU A 252 60.09 54.43 -43.95
C LEU A 252 60.95 55.24 -42.96
N SER A 253 60.95 54.86 -41.67
CA SER A 253 61.82 55.46 -40.66
C SER A 253 63.12 54.65 -40.50
N LEU A 254 64.11 54.91 -41.34
CA LEU A 254 65.46 54.31 -41.23
C LEU A 254 66.33 54.95 -40.13
N ARG A 255 65.72 55.54 -39.09
CA ARG A 255 66.43 55.97 -37.90
C ARG A 255 65.48 55.90 -36.69
N ASP A 256 65.99 55.26 -35.65
CA ASP A 256 65.39 55.05 -34.32
C ASP A 256 64.31 53.96 -34.23
N CYS A 257 64.76 52.71 -34.17
CA CYS A 257 64.09 51.68 -33.37
C CYS A 257 64.25 52.03 -31.89
N VAL A 258 63.33 52.83 -31.36
CA VAL A 258 63.01 52.81 -29.93
C VAL A 258 61.70 52.06 -29.81
N TYR A 259 61.76 50.87 -29.22
CA TYR A 259 60.58 50.13 -28.81
C TYR A 259 59.84 50.96 -27.75
N ALA A 260 58.91 51.80 -28.19
CA ALA A 260 57.87 52.35 -27.35
C ALA A 260 56.67 51.41 -27.48
N LEU A 261 56.56 50.48 -26.52
CA LEU A 261 55.26 49.91 -26.17
C LEU A 261 54.46 51.06 -25.58
N GLU A 262 53.80 51.83 -26.43
CA GLU A 262 52.72 52.72 -25.98
C GLU A 262 51.52 51.81 -25.73
N GLU A 263 51.39 51.40 -24.47
CA GLU A 263 50.11 51.08 -23.86
C GLU A 263 49.24 52.35 -23.93
N GLU A 264 48.60 52.60 -25.07
CA GLU A 264 47.51 53.58 -25.11
C GLU A 264 46.25 52.91 -24.56
N ASP A 265 45.90 53.36 -23.35
CA ASP A 265 44.64 53.14 -22.66
C ASP A 265 43.44 53.19 -23.61
N GLU A 266 42.84 52.03 -23.91
CA GLU A 266 41.52 51.94 -24.52
C GLU A 266 40.45 52.09 -23.41
N GLU A 267 40.47 53.21 -22.69
CA GLU A 267 39.33 53.68 -21.90
C GLU A 267 38.26 54.24 -22.86
N GLY A 268 37.35 53.38 -23.28
CA GLY A 268 36.25 53.76 -24.16
C GLY A 268 35.14 52.72 -24.26
N LEU A 269 34.40 52.54 -23.16
CA LEU A 269 33.16 51.73 -22.97
C LEU A 269 33.33 50.41 -22.20
N SER A 270 34.07 50.48 -21.08
CA SER A 270 33.68 49.71 -19.88
C SER A 270 32.45 50.38 -19.26
N GLY A 271 31.28 49.90 -19.65
CA GLY A 271 29.96 50.34 -19.16
C GLY A 271 29.17 49.18 -18.59
N GLY A 272 29.70 48.53 -17.55
CA GLY A 272 28.98 47.81 -16.50
C GLY A 272 28.19 46.55 -16.86
N VAL A 273 28.75 45.38 -16.57
CA VAL A 273 28.14 44.39 -15.65
C VAL A 273 29.29 43.68 -14.93
N GLY A 274 29.24 43.70 -13.60
CA GLY A 274 30.28 43.17 -12.73
C GLY A 274 30.46 41.66 -12.84
N ASP A 275 31.73 41.27 -12.68
CA ASP A 275 32.20 40.15 -11.87
C ASP A 275 31.18 39.03 -11.62
N ASP A 276 31.25 37.99 -12.45
CA ASP A 276 31.25 36.65 -11.89
C ASP A 276 32.04 35.69 -12.77
N SER A 277 32.80 34.84 -12.10
CA SER A 277 33.77 33.91 -12.68
C SER A 277 33.07 32.73 -13.38
N ASN A 278 33.72 32.19 -14.41
CA ASN A 278 33.39 30.98 -15.20
C ASN A 278 32.41 31.09 -16.39
N GLY A 279 32.95 30.82 -17.59
CA GLY A 279 32.24 30.13 -18.68
C GLY A 279 31.64 31.03 -19.76
N GLY A 280 32.19 30.96 -20.97
CA GLY A 280 31.65 31.64 -22.14
C GLY A 280 30.22 31.20 -22.48
N SER A 281 29.21 31.97 -22.05
CA SER A 281 27.82 31.86 -22.54
C SER A 281 26.87 32.95 -21.99
N ALA A 282 27.36 34.14 -21.65
CA ALA A 282 26.51 35.16 -21.02
C ALA A 282 25.58 35.94 -21.99
N ILE A 283 25.60 35.74 -23.32
CA ILE A 283 24.96 36.68 -24.26
C ILE A 283 23.62 36.19 -24.87
N LEU A 284 23.17 34.95 -24.63
CA LEU A 284 21.96 34.42 -25.30
C LEU A 284 21.01 33.69 -24.33
N GLY A 285 20.60 34.35 -23.25
CA GLY A 285 19.64 33.81 -22.27
C GLY A 285 18.21 33.72 -22.82
N PHE A 286 17.88 32.65 -23.55
CA PHE A 286 16.49 32.27 -23.81
C PHE A 286 16.08 31.13 -22.87
N ASP A 287 14.79 31.10 -22.50
CA ASP A 287 14.31 30.19 -21.47
C ASP A 287 14.04 28.78 -22.01
N LEU A 288 14.82 27.82 -21.51
CA LEU A 288 14.66 26.39 -21.77
C LEU A 288 13.85 25.70 -20.64
N THR A 289 13.46 26.45 -19.60
CA THR A 289 12.68 25.91 -18.47
C THR A 289 11.41 25.20 -18.91
N PRO A 290 10.61 25.70 -19.89
CA PRO A 290 9.42 24.98 -20.35
C PRO A 290 9.74 23.62 -20.95
N LEU A 291 10.84 23.51 -21.71
CA LEU A 291 11.32 22.25 -22.29
C LEU A 291 11.74 21.26 -21.20
N TYR A 292 12.57 21.70 -20.25
CA TYR A 292 13.05 20.81 -19.19
C TYR A 292 11.97 20.42 -18.21
N ARG A 293 11.06 21.33 -17.89
CA ARG A 293 9.87 21.01 -17.08
C ARG A 293 9.00 19.98 -17.80
N ALA A 294 8.78 20.14 -19.11
CA ALA A 294 8.04 19.15 -19.89
C ALA A 294 8.75 17.79 -19.90
N TYR A 295 10.06 17.76 -20.14
CA TYR A 295 10.86 16.54 -20.14
C TYR A 295 10.80 15.82 -18.79
N HIS A 296 11.02 16.54 -17.70
CA HIS A 296 11.00 15.99 -16.34
C HIS A 296 9.61 15.45 -15.94
N ILE A 297 8.53 16.12 -16.36
CA ILE A 297 7.17 15.62 -16.13
C ILE A 297 6.93 14.32 -16.91
N HIS A 298 7.36 14.23 -18.17
CA HIS A 298 7.23 13.00 -18.96
C HIS A 298 8.09 11.86 -18.39
N GLN A 299 9.25 12.17 -17.82
CA GLN A 299 10.07 11.21 -17.08
C GLN A 299 9.32 10.68 -15.85
N THR A 300 8.67 11.56 -15.08
CA THR A 300 7.87 11.17 -13.91
C THR A 300 6.66 10.30 -14.30
N LEU A 301 6.10 10.51 -15.49
CA LEU A 301 5.00 9.70 -16.05
C LEU A 301 5.46 8.38 -16.68
N GLY A 302 6.77 8.13 -16.81
CA GLY A 302 7.31 6.94 -17.50
C GLY A 302 7.18 6.98 -19.02
N LEU A 303 7.03 8.16 -19.62
CA LEU A 303 6.85 8.38 -21.07
C LEU A 303 8.06 9.07 -21.71
N GLU A 304 9.26 8.86 -21.15
CA GLU A 304 10.50 9.52 -21.55
C GLU A 304 10.84 9.30 -23.03
N ASP A 305 10.87 8.05 -23.48
CA ASP A 305 11.27 7.71 -24.85
C ASP A 305 10.31 8.29 -25.89
N ARG A 306 9.01 8.28 -25.59
CA ARG A 306 7.98 8.88 -26.44
C ARG A 306 8.18 10.38 -26.57
N PHE A 307 8.55 11.06 -25.49
CA PHE A 307 8.82 12.50 -25.52
C PHE A 307 10.10 12.82 -26.31
N LYS A 308 11.18 12.04 -26.16
CA LYS A 308 12.42 12.19 -26.94
C LYS A 308 12.15 12.08 -28.45
N GLN A 309 11.43 11.03 -28.84
CA GLN A 309 11.02 10.83 -30.24
C GLN A 309 10.15 11.98 -30.74
N TYR A 310 9.17 12.41 -29.94
CA TYR A 310 8.29 13.52 -30.30
C TYR A 310 9.07 14.83 -30.47
N TYR A 311 10.00 15.14 -29.57
CA TYR A 311 10.89 16.30 -29.69
C TYR A 311 11.69 16.24 -30.99
N PHE A 312 12.39 15.12 -31.24
CA PHE A 312 13.27 14.96 -32.39
C PHE A 312 12.51 15.10 -33.73
N GLU A 313 11.38 14.43 -33.87
CA GLU A 313 10.56 14.49 -35.09
C GLU A 313 10.02 15.91 -35.34
N ASN A 314 9.56 16.61 -34.30
CA ASN A 314 9.09 18.00 -34.47
C ASN A 314 10.23 18.95 -34.87
N ARG A 315 11.41 18.82 -34.25
CA ARG A 315 12.56 19.67 -34.61
C ARG A 315 13.08 19.38 -36.02
N LYS A 316 13.10 18.11 -36.43
CA LYS A 316 13.41 17.70 -37.81
C LYS A 316 12.42 18.26 -38.83
N LEU A 317 11.12 18.27 -38.49
CA LEU A 317 10.07 18.84 -39.33
C LEU A 317 10.23 20.37 -39.42
N GLN A 318 10.49 21.06 -38.30
CA GLN A 318 10.74 22.50 -38.28
C GLN A 318 11.94 22.86 -39.16
N LEU A 319 13.07 22.15 -38.99
CA LEU A 319 14.25 22.33 -39.82
C LEU A 319 13.93 22.15 -41.30
N THR A 320 13.22 21.08 -41.66
CA THR A 320 12.82 20.81 -43.05
C THR A 320 11.89 21.88 -43.62
N SER A 321 10.97 22.41 -42.80
CA SER A 321 10.08 23.51 -43.19
C SER A 321 10.83 24.83 -43.36
N ASP A 322 11.82 25.11 -42.50
CA ASP A 322 12.66 26.30 -42.58
C ASP A 322 13.50 26.36 -43.87
N PHE A 323 13.78 25.21 -44.50
CA PHE A 323 14.45 25.12 -45.80
C PHE A 323 13.57 25.44 -47.01
N GLN A 324 12.24 25.54 -46.85
CA GLN A 324 11.34 25.88 -47.94
C GLN A 324 11.40 27.39 -48.23
N VAL A 325 12.25 27.78 -49.17
CA VAL A 325 12.32 29.16 -49.65
C VAL A 325 11.03 29.50 -50.38
N SER A 326 10.32 30.53 -49.92
CA SER A 326 9.11 31.02 -50.59
C SER A 326 9.48 31.62 -51.95
N SER A 327 8.82 31.17 -53.02
CA SER A 327 9.04 31.68 -54.39
C SER A 327 8.54 33.11 -54.61
N MET A 328 7.88 33.71 -53.60
CA MET A 328 7.27 35.04 -53.67
C MET A 328 8.26 36.19 -53.39
N THR A 329 9.35 35.93 -52.66
CA THR A 329 10.37 36.93 -52.34
C THR A 329 11.70 36.58 -53.02
N PRO A 330 12.38 37.52 -53.68
CA PRO A 330 13.72 37.28 -54.21
C PRO A 330 14.65 36.76 -53.11
N PHE A 331 15.33 35.64 -53.36
CA PHE A 331 16.23 35.03 -52.37
C PHE A 331 17.30 35.99 -51.85
N LEU A 332 17.72 36.95 -52.67
CA LEU A 332 18.67 37.99 -52.30
C LEU A 332 18.17 38.89 -51.17
N GLU A 333 16.87 39.09 -51.00
CA GLU A 333 16.33 39.90 -49.89
C GLU A 333 16.15 39.06 -48.62
N SER A 334 15.93 37.75 -48.77
CA SER A 334 15.65 36.84 -47.65
C SER A 334 16.87 36.05 -47.17
N HIS A 335 18.00 36.03 -47.89
CA HIS A 335 19.17 35.18 -47.59
C HIS A 335 19.69 35.36 -46.16
N GLN A 336 19.70 36.59 -45.65
CA GLN A 336 20.16 36.89 -44.29
C GLN A 336 19.26 36.21 -43.25
N THR A 337 17.94 36.30 -43.43
CA THR A 337 16.96 35.67 -42.53
C THR A 337 16.98 34.15 -42.64
N PHE A 338 17.23 33.61 -43.84
CA PHE A 338 17.37 32.18 -44.08
C PHE A 338 18.58 31.59 -43.34
N PHE A 339 19.76 32.19 -43.50
CA PHE A 339 20.96 31.72 -42.81
C PHE A 339 20.90 31.99 -41.30
N ALA A 340 20.30 33.10 -40.86
CA ALA A 340 20.06 33.36 -39.45
C ALA A 340 19.13 32.31 -38.82
N GLN A 341 18.09 31.87 -39.52
CA GLN A 341 17.21 30.81 -39.03
C GLN A 341 17.97 29.50 -38.81
N ILE A 342 18.81 29.11 -39.76
CA ILE A 342 19.63 27.89 -39.69
C ILE A 342 20.67 27.99 -38.57
N ALA A 343 21.41 29.11 -38.49
CA ALA A 343 22.37 29.36 -37.42
C ALA A 343 21.70 29.26 -36.04
N GLY A 344 20.55 29.92 -35.90
CA GLY A 344 19.75 29.90 -34.69
C GLY A 344 19.31 28.51 -34.25
N PHE A 345 18.84 27.71 -35.20
CA PHE A 345 18.41 26.33 -34.94
C PHE A 345 19.54 25.52 -34.30
N PHE A 346 20.73 25.52 -34.89
CA PHE A 346 21.86 24.72 -34.40
C PHE A 346 22.48 25.28 -33.10
N ILE A 347 22.42 26.59 -32.87
CA ILE A 347 22.80 27.19 -31.58
C ILE A 347 21.87 26.71 -30.46
N VAL A 348 20.57 26.62 -30.74
CA VAL A 348 19.59 26.09 -29.78
C VAL A 348 19.81 24.61 -29.52
N GLU A 349 19.96 23.79 -30.57
CA GLU A 349 20.21 22.35 -30.41
C GLU A 349 21.51 22.06 -29.66
N ASP A 350 22.58 22.81 -29.94
CA ASP A 350 23.85 22.65 -29.25
C ASP A 350 23.76 23.02 -27.75
N ARG A 351 22.98 24.05 -27.41
CA ARG A 351 22.67 24.34 -26.01
C ARG A 351 21.89 23.20 -25.36
N ILE A 352 20.85 22.70 -26.04
CA ILE A 352 20.03 21.59 -25.53
C ILE A 352 20.85 20.30 -25.41
N LEU A 353 21.78 20.03 -26.32
CA LEU A 353 22.70 18.90 -26.23
C LEU A 353 23.58 18.97 -24.97
N ARG A 354 24.10 20.16 -24.65
CA ARG A 354 24.93 20.36 -23.44
C ARG A 354 24.15 20.30 -22.13
N THR A 355 22.91 20.77 -22.12
CA THR A 355 22.14 21.01 -20.88
C THR A 355 20.93 20.09 -20.69
N GLY A 356 20.54 19.34 -21.73
CA GLY A 356 19.30 18.56 -21.79
C GLY A 356 19.37 17.16 -21.20
N GLY A 357 20.45 16.78 -20.50
CA GLY A 357 20.49 15.55 -19.69
C GLY A 357 20.12 14.27 -20.44
N GLY A 358 20.45 14.16 -21.73
CA GLY A 358 20.12 12.99 -22.56
C GLY A 358 18.80 13.07 -23.33
N LEU A 359 18.16 14.25 -23.43
CA LEU A 359 17.01 14.48 -24.29
C LEU A 359 17.31 14.21 -25.78
N ILE A 360 18.51 14.57 -26.24
CA ILE A 360 19.00 14.35 -27.61
C ILE A 360 20.41 13.78 -27.52
N SER A 361 20.73 12.84 -28.40
CA SER A 361 22.07 12.30 -28.57
C SER A 361 22.89 13.12 -29.56
N LYS A 362 24.22 13.09 -29.40
CA LYS A 362 25.13 13.74 -30.34
C LYS A 362 24.95 13.24 -31.78
N MET A 363 24.71 11.94 -31.95
CA MET A 363 24.48 11.31 -33.25
C MET A 363 23.22 11.83 -33.95
N GLU A 364 22.14 12.08 -33.20
CA GLU A 364 20.91 12.67 -33.75
C GLU A 364 21.13 14.09 -34.25
N VAL A 365 21.90 14.89 -33.51
CA VAL A 365 22.27 16.27 -33.91
C VAL A 365 23.17 16.26 -35.15
N GLU A 366 24.16 15.36 -35.20
CA GLU A 366 25.04 15.16 -36.38
C GLU A 366 24.22 14.78 -37.63
N ASN A 367 23.24 13.87 -37.50
CA ASN A 367 22.34 13.50 -38.59
C ASN A 367 21.47 14.69 -39.07
N LEU A 368 21.00 15.53 -38.15
CA LEU A 368 20.25 16.76 -38.50
C LEU A 368 21.16 17.75 -39.24
N TRP A 369 22.42 17.88 -38.82
CA TRP A 369 23.41 18.72 -39.48
C TRP A 369 23.72 18.25 -40.91
N GLU A 370 23.99 16.96 -41.11
CA GLU A 370 24.23 16.40 -42.46
C GLU A 370 23.04 16.63 -43.39
N THR A 371 21.82 16.42 -42.87
CA THR A 371 20.58 16.68 -43.62
C THR A 371 20.42 18.16 -43.96
N ALA A 372 20.75 19.05 -43.02
CA ALA A 372 20.70 20.49 -43.22
C ALA A 372 21.71 20.97 -44.26
N VAL A 373 22.95 20.49 -44.21
CA VAL A 373 24.01 20.83 -45.18
C VAL A 373 23.61 20.37 -46.58
N SER A 374 23.14 19.13 -46.73
CA SER A 374 22.68 18.61 -48.02
C SER A 374 21.56 19.45 -48.64
N LYS A 375 20.54 19.80 -47.83
CA LYS A 375 19.44 20.67 -48.27
C LYS A 375 19.89 22.09 -48.58
N MET A 376 20.77 22.65 -47.75
CA MET A 376 21.32 23.98 -47.95
C MET A 376 22.10 24.06 -49.27
N CYS A 377 22.94 23.06 -49.57
CA CYS A 377 23.64 22.96 -50.85
C CYS A 377 22.66 22.90 -52.02
N SER A 378 21.64 22.04 -51.95
CA SER A 378 20.63 21.92 -53.02
C SER A 378 19.86 23.23 -53.26
N VAL A 379 19.47 23.93 -52.19
CA VAL A 379 18.81 25.25 -52.30
C VAL A 379 19.75 26.27 -52.92
N LEU A 380 21.00 26.34 -52.47
CA LEU A 380 21.97 27.30 -53.01
C LEU A 380 22.32 27.03 -54.47
N GLU A 381 22.45 25.77 -54.88
CA GLU A 381 22.69 25.39 -56.28
C GLU A 381 21.54 25.84 -57.19
N ASP A 382 20.28 25.60 -56.81
CA ASP A 382 19.12 26.06 -57.57
C ASP A 382 19.06 27.59 -57.63
N GLN A 383 19.29 28.28 -56.51
CA GLN A 383 19.26 29.74 -56.48
C GLN A 383 20.42 30.38 -57.28
N PHE A 384 21.63 29.81 -57.22
CA PHE A 384 22.78 30.28 -58.00
C PHE A 384 22.62 30.04 -59.49
N SER A 385 21.95 28.97 -59.92
CA SER A 385 21.64 28.74 -61.34
C SER A 385 20.76 29.84 -61.95
N ARG A 386 19.96 30.52 -61.12
CA ARG A 386 19.03 31.59 -61.52
C ARG A 386 19.63 32.98 -61.41
N MET A 387 20.75 33.14 -60.69
CA MET A 387 21.41 34.44 -60.48
C MET A 387 22.48 34.71 -61.54
N GLN A 388 22.36 35.86 -62.22
CA GLN A 388 23.26 36.25 -63.32
C GLN A 388 24.28 37.34 -62.93
N THR A 389 24.18 37.90 -61.72
CA THR A 389 24.99 39.05 -61.29
C THR A 389 26.09 38.61 -60.31
N ALA A 390 27.36 38.90 -60.63
CA ALA A 390 28.51 38.56 -59.80
C ALA A 390 28.46 39.16 -58.38
N ASN A 391 27.95 40.38 -58.23
CA ASN A 391 27.82 41.05 -56.93
C ASN A 391 26.85 40.32 -55.98
N HIS A 392 25.74 39.79 -56.51
CA HIS A 392 24.77 39.02 -55.71
C HIS A 392 25.35 37.69 -55.23
N LEU A 393 26.13 37.03 -56.09
CA LEU A 393 26.86 35.81 -55.74
C LEU A 393 27.89 36.06 -54.63
N LEU A 394 28.62 37.18 -54.70
CA LEU A 394 29.59 37.55 -53.67
C LEU A 394 28.93 37.84 -52.32
N LEU A 395 27.79 38.53 -52.30
CA LEU A 395 27.06 38.84 -51.06
C LEU A 395 26.62 37.55 -50.34
N ILE A 396 26.04 36.61 -51.08
CA ILE A 396 25.58 35.34 -50.52
C ILE A 396 26.77 34.50 -50.07
N LYS A 397 27.85 34.44 -50.86
CA LYS A 397 29.09 33.74 -50.49
C LYS A 397 29.68 34.29 -49.19
N ASP A 398 29.70 35.61 -49.01
CA ASP A 398 30.19 36.23 -47.78
C ASP A 398 29.33 35.84 -46.59
N TYR A 399 28.00 35.84 -46.74
CA TYR A 399 27.08 35.41 -45.69
C TYR A 399 27.21 33.92 -45.34
N VAL A 400 27.44 33.05 -46.33
CA VAL A 400 27.77 31.63 -46.11
C VAL A 400 29.08 31.46 -45.34
N SER A 401 30.08 32.29 -45.64
CA SER A 401 31.35 32.30 -44.89
C SER A 401 31.12 32.73 -43.43
N LEU A 402 30.29 33.76 -43.21
CA LEU A 402 29.93 34.20 -41.86
C LEU A 402 29.17 33.11 -41.10
N LEU A 403 28.24 32.41 -41.76
CA LEU A 403 27.55 31.26 -41.17
C LEU A 403 28.54 30.19 -40.71
N GLY A 404 29.50 29.82 -41.56
CA GLY A 404 30.53 28.84 -41.23
C GLY A 404 31.40 29.26 -40.05
N VAL A 405 31.82 30.53 -39.98
CA VAL A 405 32.57 31.06 -38.82
C VAL A 405 31.73 31.06 -37.55
N THR A 406 30.44 31.38 -37.66
CA THR A 406 29.50 31.41 -36.54
C THR A 406 29.31 30.01 -35.96
N LEU A 407 28.96 29.03 -36.81
CA LEU A 407 28.67 27.66 -36.40
C LEU A 407 29.91 26.88 -35.92
N ARG A 408 31.11 27.20 -36.44
CA ARG A 408 32.37 26.63 -35.94
C ARG A 408 32.59 26.88 -34.45
N ARG A 409 32.10 27.99 -33.91
CA ARG A 409 32.17 28.30 -32.47
C ARG A 409 31.31 27.35 -31.62
N TYR A 410 30.33 26.70 -32.23
CA TYR A 410 29.38 25.77 -31.60
C TYR A 410 29.67 24.31 -31.97
N GLY A 411 30.80 24.02 -32.63
CA GLY A 411 31.26 22.66 -32.91
C GLY A 411 30.76 22.02 -34.21
N TYR A 412 30.23 22.83 -35.14
CA TYR A 412 29.77 22.38 -36.47
C TYR A 412 30.70 22.78 -37.62
#